data_AF-A0A971ERL9-F1
#
_entry.id   AF-A0A971ERL9-F1
#
_cell.length_a   1.000
_cell.length_b   1.000
_cell.length_c   1.000
_cell.angle_alpha   90.00
_cell.angle_beta   90.00
_cell.angle_gamma   90.00
#
_symmetry.space_group_name_H-M   'P 1'
#
loop_
_entity.id
_entity.type
_entity.pdbx_description
1 polymer ?
#
loop_
_entity_poly.entity_id
_entity_poly.type
_entity_poly.pdbx_seq_one_letter_code
_entity_poly.pdbx_strand_id
1 'polypeptide(L)' 'MARESFEKALSGLEKAVENLEKEDLSLEEALRWFEQGVERLVLCRKTLEDAENKVEVLLKERGGQFKTRPFDVDQQEG' A
#
# COMPACT_ATOMS: atom_id res chain seq x y z
N MET A 1 6.61 -19.24 -4.71
CA MET A 1 6.24 -18.45 -3.53
C MET A 1 5.35 -17.31 -4.01
N ALA A 2 4.03 -17.42 -3.81
CA ALA A 2 3.13 -16.33 -4.17
C ALA A 2 3.39 -15.17 -3.20
N ARG A 3 4.14 -14.16 -3.65
CA ARG A 3 4.17 -12.84 -3.03
C ARG A 3 2.70 -12.48 -2.82
N GLU A 4 2.26 -12.22 -1.58
CA GLU A 4 0.87 -11.78 -1.38
C GLU A 4 0.60 -10.64 -2.37
N SER A 5 -0.47 -10.78 -3.17
CA SER A 5 -0.76 -9.77 -4.17
C SER A 5 -1.07 -8.45 -3.47
N PHE A 6 -0.73 -7.34 -4.11
CA PHE A 6 -1.09 -6.01 -3.64
C PHE A 6 -2.56 -5.95 -3.20
N GLU A 7 -3.46 -6.49 -4.01
CA GLU A 7 -4.90 -6.58 -3.72
C GLU A 7 -5.22 -7.30 -2.40
N LYS A 8 -4.50 -8.39 -2.10
CA LYS A 8 -4.70 -9.14 -0.86
C LYS A 8 -4.19 -8.38 0.34
N ALA A 9 -3.05 -7.70 0.20
CA ALA A 9 -2.50 -6.84 1.24
C ALA A 9 -3.43 -5.65 1.54
N LEU A 10 -3.93 -4.99 0.49
CA LEU A 10 -4.85 -3.87 0.57
C LEU A 10 -6.19 -4.28 1.20
N SER A 11 -6.81 -5.36 0.72
CA SER A 11 -8.06 -5.87 1.32
C SER A 11 -7.90 -6.24 2.79
N GLY A 12 -6.73 -6.75 3.19
CA GLY A 12 -6.45 -7.00 4.59
C GLY A 12 -6.28 -5.73 5.43
N LEU A 13 -5.72 -4.67 4.84
CA LEU A 13 -5.54 -3.37 5.49
C LEU A 13 -6.91 -2.71 5.71
N GLU A 14 -7.77 -2.71 4.69
CA GLU A 14 -9.15 -2.22 4.78
C GLU A 14 -9.93 -2.93 5.89
N LYS A 15 -9.80 -4.27 5.98
CA LYS A 15 -10.39 -5.04 7.08
C LYS A 15 -9.85 -4.64 8.44
N ALA A 16 -8.55 -4.37 8.56
CA ALA A 16 -7.97 -3.94 9.82
C ALA A 16 -8.56 -2.59 10.26
N VAL A 17 -8.71 -1.64 9.33
CA VAL A 17 -9.36 -0.34 9.57
C VAL A 17 -10.82 -0.53 10.00
N GLU A 18 -11.61 -1.31 9.25
CA GLU A 18 -13.01 -1.60 9.57
C GLU A 18 -13.17 -2.21 10.98
N ASN A 19 -12.24 -3.06 11.40
CA ASN A 19 -12.29 -3.64 12.74
C ASN A 19 -11.87 -2.64 13.82
N LEU A 20 -10.91 -1.76 13.55
CA LEU A 20 -10.46 -0.71 14.47
C LEU A 20 -11.54 0.36 14.74
N GLU A 21 -12.47 0.55 13.80
CA GLU A 21 -13.59 1.51 13.93
C GLU A 21 -14.76 0.97 14.77
N LYS A 22 -14.73 -0.29 15.20
CA LYS A 22 -15.80 -0.89 16.01
C LYS A 22 -15.78 -0.35 17.43
N GLU A 23 -16.96 0.05 17.93
CA GLU A 23 -17.13 0.64 19.26
C GLU A 23 -16.85 -0.33 20.43
N ASP A 24 -16.99 -1.65 20.20
CA ASP A 24 -16.84 -2.70 21.23
C ASP A 24 -15.56 -3.53 21.04
N LEU A 25 -14.46 -2.87 20.67
CA LEU A 25 -13.16 -3.52 20.47
C LEU A 25 -12.35 -3.48 21.76
N SER A 26 -11.90 -4.65 22.25
CA SER A 26 -10.99 -4.69 23.39
C SER A 26 -9.62 -4.12 23.02
N LEU A 27 -8.88 -3.59 24.01
CA LEU A 27 -7.53 -3.05 23.79
C LEU A 27 -6.58 -4.07 23.13
N GLU A 28 -6.66 -5.34 23.54
CA GLU A 28 -5.82 -6.40 22.99
C GLU A 28 -6.17 -6.69 21.52
N GLU A 29 -7.45 -6.64 21.16
CA GLU A 29 -7.88 -6.77 19.77
C GLU A 29 -7.48 -5.56 18.93
N ALA A 30 -7.61 -4.36 19.49
CA ALA A 30 -7.16 -3.13 18.84
C ALA A 30 -5.68 -3.18 18.50
N LEU A 31 -4.83 -3.61 19.44
CA LEU A 31 -3.40 -3.78 19.21
C LEU A 31 -3.12 -4.83 18.13
N ARG A 32 -3.81 -5.97 18.15
CA ARG A 32 -3.66 -7.01 17.11
C ARG A 32 -4.06 -6.52 15.72
N TRP A 33 -5.15 -5.76 15.60
CA TRP A 33 -5.57 -5.20 14.32
C TRP A 33 -4.63 -4.11 13.84
N PHE A 34 -4.14 -3.28 14.74
CA PHE A 34 -3.16 -2.24 14.43
C PHE A 34 -1.85 -2.84 13.88
N GLU A 35 -1.27 -3.82 14.57
CA GLU A 35 -0.04 -4.49 14.11
C GLU A 35 -0.22 -5.12 12.72
N GLN A 36 -1.33 -5.84 12.51
CA GLN A 36 -1.66 -6.41 11.20
C GLN A 36 -1.86 -5.33 10.13
N GLY A 37 -2.50 -4.22 10.46
CA GLY A 37 -2.67 -3.08 9.56
C GLY A 37 -1.32 -2.49 9.15
N VAL A 38 -0.42 -2.26 10.10
CA VAL A 38 0.93 -1.74 9.84
C VAL A 38 1.74 -2.68 8.94
N GLU A 39 1.71 -3.99 9.21
CA GLU A 39 2.41 -4.98 8.37
C GLU A 39 1.92 -4.93 6.91
N ARG A 40 0.60 -4.86 6.72
CA ARG A 40 -0.02 -4.78 5.39
C ARG A 40 0.29 -3.46 4.70
N LEU A 41 0.26 -2.35 5.41
CA LEU A 41 0.63 -1.03 4.89
C LEU A 41 2.07 -1.05 4.36
N VAL A 42 3.01 -1.62 5.11
CA VAL A 42 4.42 -1.76 4.68
C VAL A 42 4.51 -2.58 3.40
N LEU A 43 3.77 -3.69 3.30
CA LEU A 43 3.75 -4.53 2.11
C LEU A 43 3.17 -3.81 0.89
N CYS A 44 2.08 -3.06 1.06
CA CYS A 44 1.47 -2.24 0.00
C CYS A 44 2.47 -1.22 -0.52
N ARG A 45 3.10 -0.44 0.37
CA ARG A 45 4.10 0.58 0.01
C ARG A 45 5.28 -0.02 -0.76
N LYS A 46 5.83 -1.13 -0.27
CA LYS A 46 6.93 -1.84 -0.95
C LYS A 46 6.54 -2.31 -2.36
N THR A 47 5.30 -2.77 -2.53
CA THR A 47 4.83 -3.25 -3.83
C THR A 47 4.65 -2.10 -4.83
N LEU A 48 4.17 -0.94 -4.36
CA LEU A 48 4.07 0.27 -5.16
C LEU A 48 5.45 0.81 -5.55
N GLU A 49 6.39 0.85 -4.60
CA GLU A 49 7.78 1.27 -4.84
C GLU A 49 8.48 0.38 -5.88
N ASP A 50 8.31 -0.95 -5.78
CA ASP A 50 8.84 -1.89 -6.78
C ASP A 50 8.24 -1.64 -8.18
N ALA A 51 6.94 -1.33 -8.25
CA ALA A 51 6.27 -1.02 -9.51
C ALA A 51 6.76 0.29 -10.11
N GLU A 52 6.91 1.33 -9.30
CA GLU A 52 7.47 2.63 -9.72
C GLU A 52 8.88 2.48 -10.27
N ASN A 53 9.76 1.80 -9.52
CA ASN A 53 11.13 1.52 -9.95
C ASN A 53 11.18 0.78 -11.29
N LYS A 54 10.29 -0.20 -11.48
CA LYS A 54 10.21 -0.95 -12.74
C LYS A 54 9.78 -0.05 -13.91
N VAL A 55 8.82 0.84 -13.68
CA VAL A 55 8.40 1.83 -14.68
C VAL A 55 9.56 2.75 -15.03
N GLU A 56 10.29 3.27 -14.03
CA GLU A 56 11.44 4.14 -14.28
C GLU A 56 12.52 3.50 -15.14
N VAL A 57 12.87 2.24 -14.85
CA VAL A 57 13.87 1.49 -15.63
C VAL A 57 13.41 1.36 -17.08
N LEU A 58 12.16 0.97 -17.32
CA LEU A 58 11.61 0.84 -18.67
C LEU A 58 11.61 2.16 -19.45
N LEU A 59 11.36 3.29 -18.78
CA LEU A 59 11.39 4.61 -19.42
C LEU A 59 12.82 5.05 -19.76
N LYS A 60 13.79 4.77 -18.89
CA LYS A 60 15.22 5.01 -19.13
C LYS A 60 15.73 4.18 -20.31
N GLU A 61 15.37 2.89 -20.38
CA GLU A 61 15.74 1.98 -21.46
C GLU A 61 15.15 2.38 -22.82
N ARG A 62 13.95 2.99 -22.84
CA ARG A 62 13.28 3.43 -24.09
C ARG A 62 13.73 4.80 -24.61
N GLY A 63 14.87 5.32 -24.13
CA GLY A 63 15.47 6.56 -24.64
C GLY A 63 14.96 7.85 -24.00
N GLY A 64 14.35 7.80 -22.80
CA GLY A 64 14.16 8.98 -21.95
C GLY A 64 13.12 10.00 -22.41
N GLN A 65 12.24 9.66 -23.36
CA GLN A 65 11.18 10.58 -23.83
C GLN A 65 10.08 10.84 -22.78
N PHE A 66 9.94 9.96 -21.80
CA PHE A 66 8.94 10.09 -20.73
C PHE A 66 9.62 10.46 -19.42
N LYS A 67 9.11 11.49 -18.75
CA LYS A 67 9.55 11.90 -17.41
C LYS A 67 8.56 11.39 -16.38
N THR A 68 9.06 10.78 -15.31
CA THR A 68 8.27 10.47 -14.11
C THR A 68 8.19 11.70 -13.21
N ARG A 69 7.14 11.74 -12.39
CA ARG A 69 7.02 12.65 -11.25
C ARG A 69 6.43 11.86 -10.09
N PRO A 70 6.71 12.21 -8.83
CA PRO A 70 6.05 11.60 -7.68
C PRO A 70 4.53 11.63 -7.87
N PHE A 71 3.88 10.50 -7.61
CA PHE A 71 2.43 10.41 -7.59
C PHE A 71 1.94 10.78 -6.18
N ASP A 72 1.69 12.07 -5.94
CA ASP A 72 1.08 12.54 -4.69
C ASP A 72 -0.42 12.19 -4.69
N VAL A 73 -0.79 11.25 -3.82
CA VAL A 73 -2.17 10.75 -3.66
C VAL A 73 -3.09 11.80 -3.02
N ASP A 74 -2.53 12.80 -2.35
CA ASP A 74 -3.26 13.87 -1.61
C ASP A 74 -3.70 15.06 -2.49
N GLN A 75 -3.48 15.03 -3.81
CA GLN A 75 -3.83 16.14 -4.72
C GLN A 75 -5.07 15.90 -5.60
N GLN A 76 -5.92 14.91 -5.28
CA GLN A 76 -7.23 14.74 -5.93
C GLN A 76 -8.38 14.95 -4.94
N GLU A 77 -8.43 16.14 -4.32
CA GLU A 77 -9.71 16.79 -4.04
C GLU A 77 -9.83 18.01 -4.95
N GLY A 78 -10.61 17.85 -6.02
CA GLY A 78 -10.94 18.88 -7.00
C GLY A 78 -12.14 18.46 -7.82
#